data_AF-A0A2E5DHL1-F1
#
_entry.id   AF-A0A2E5DHL1-F1
#
_cell.length_a   1.000
_cell.length_b   1.000
_cell.length_c   1.000
_cell.angle_alpha   90.00
_cell.angle_beta   90.00
_cell.angle_gamma   90.00
#
_symmetry.space_group_name_H-M   'P 1'
#
loop_
_entity.id
_entity.type
_entity.pdbx_description
1 polymer ?
#
loop_
_entity_poly.entity_id
_entity_poly.type
_entity_poly.pdbx_seq_one_letter_code
_entity_poly.pdbx_strand_id
1 'polypeptide(L)'
;MNNIEILKQNKQSIWIDYISKDIIESGELKSLIEKGITGLTSNPSIFEKAISTSDSYDEDIKILAKTNPNISKYQILEEISIKDIKNAADLLLPTYESSSKLDGYASIEVSPYLAYNSNKTIEQAIHLS
;
A
#
# COMPACT_ATOMS: atom_id res chain seq x y z
N MET A 1 14.98 25.96 2.51
CA MET A 1 15.05 24.55 2.95
C MET A 1 13.77 24.23 3.69
N ASN A 2 12.97 23.27 3.23
CA ASN A 2 11.72 22.90 3.89
C ASN A 2 11.97 21.85 5.00
N ASN A 3 10.95 21.55 5.82
CA ASN A 3 11.11 20.59 6.92
C ASN A 3 11.47 19.17 6.43
N ILE A 4 11.00 18.75 5.25
CA ILE A 4 11.33 17.44 4.67
C ILE A 4 12.83 17.34 4.36
N GLU A 5 13.40 18.39 3.78
CA GLU A 5 14.83 18.47 3.48
C GLU A 5 15.69 18.45 4.75
N ILE A 6 15.24 19.11 5.81
CA ILE A 6 15.91 19.10 7.13
C ILE A 6 15.93 17.67 7.70
N LEU A 7 14.81 16.96 7.64
CA LEU A 7 14.73 15.57 8.13
C LEU A 7 15.62 14.62 7.32
N LYS A 8 15.67 14.79 6.00
CA LYS A 8 16.58 14.02 5.12
C LYS A 8 18.05 14.23 5.47
N GLN A 9 18.46 15.47 5.78
CA GLN A 9 19.84 15.74 6.23
C GLN A 9 20.17 15.05 7.56
N ASN A 10 19.16 14.84 8.42
CA ASN A 10 19.29 14.08 9.66
C ASN A 10 19.12 12.57 9.46
N LYS A 11 19.13 12.08 8.21
CA LYS A 11 18.97 10.66 7.86
C LYS A 11 17.65 10.05 8.35
N GLN A 12 16.59 10.87 8.43
CA GLN A 12 15.25 10.40 8.75
C GLN A 12 14.42 10.29 7.48
N SER A 13 13.99 9.07 7.18
CA SER A 13 13.04 8.77 6.11
C SER A 13 11.63 9.19 6.52
N ILE A 14 10.86 9.72 5.57
CA ILE A 14 9.48 10.16 5.81
C ILE A 14 8.56 9.30 4.98
N TRP A 15 7.68 8.57 5.66
CA TRP A 15 6.70 7.71 5.02
C TRP A 15 5.30 8.28 5.23
N ILE A 16 4.41 8.03 4.28
CA ILE A 16 2.99 8.36 4.44
C ILE A 16 2.24 7.17 5.02
N ASP A 17 1.35 7.44 5.97
CA ASP A 17 0.48 6.42 6.58
C ASP A 17 -0.91 6.45 5.94
N TYR A 18 -0.94 6.31 4.62
CA TYR A 18 -2.15 6.36 3.82
C TYR A 18 -1.89 5.83 2.40
N ILE A 19 -2.87 5.11 1.86
CA ILE A 19 -2.93 4.72 0.46
C ILE A 19 -4.38 4.60 0.03
N SER A 20 -4.65 4.89 -1.24
CA SER A 20 -5.92 4.63 -1.92
C SER A 20 -5.67 4.55 -3.43
N LYS A 21 -6.62 4.00 -4.18
CA LYS A 21 -6.57 4.02 -5.64
C LYS A 21 -6.57 5.45 -6.18
N ASP A 22 -7.30 6.35 -5.53
CA ASP A 22 -7.40 7.77 -5.92
C ASP A 22 -6.06 8.50 -5.86
N ILE A 23 -5.30 8.34 -4.77
CA ILE A 23 -4.00 9.02 -4.63
C ILE A 23 -2.97 8.48 -5.63
N ILE A 24 -3.12 7.22 -6.06
CA ILE A 24 -2.27 6.60 -7.08
C ILE A 24 -2.66 7.11 -8.47
N GLU A 25 -3.92 6.97 -8.87
CA GLU A 25 -4.39 7.27 -10.23
C GLU A 25 -4.39 8.77 -10.54
N SER A 26 -4.63 9.62 -9.54
CA SER A 26 -4.53 11.08 -9.70
C SER A 26 -3.10 11.59 -9.87
N GLY A 27 -2.09 10.77 -9.57
CA GLY A 27 -0.67 11.16 -9.54
C GLY A 27 -0.25 11.92 -8.28
N GLU A 28 -1.14 12.07 -7.29
CA GLU A 28 -0.79 12.72 -6.02
C GLU A 28 0.32 11.98 -5.27
N LEU A 29 0.30 10.64 -5.24
CA LEU A 29 1.36 9.84 -4.62
C LEU A 29 2.72 10.13 -5.27
N LYS A 30 2.76 10.22 -6.60
CA LYS A 30 3.97 10.60 -7.33
C LYS A 30 4.46 12.01 -6.93
N SER A 31 3.55 12.97 -6.81
CA SER A 31 3.89 14.33 -6.36
C SER A 31 4.45 14.34 -4.93
N LEU A 32 3.93 13.49 -4.04
CA LEU A 32 4.44 13.35 -2.66
C LEU A 32 5.84 12.74 -2.63
N ILE A 33 6.11 11.74 -3.47
CA ILE A 33 7.44 11.14 -3.63
C ILE A 33 8.45 12.20 -4.11
N GLU A 34 8.09 13.00 -5.11
CA GLU A 34 8.91 14.11 -5.62
C GLU A 34 9.18 15.18 -4.55
N LYS A 35 8.24 15.41 -3.63
CA LYS A 35 8.41 16.30 -2.47
C LYS A 35 9.25 15.70 -1.34
N GLY A 36 9.52 14.40 -1.42
CA GLY A 36 10.50 13.73 -0.57
C GLY A 36 9.95 12.67 0.37
N ILE A 37 8.71 12.22 0.17
CA ILE A 37 8.24 10.96 0.76
C ILE A 37 9.04 9.81 0.16
N THR A 38 9.44 8.86 1.02
CA THR A 38 10.33 7.75 0.62
C THR A 38 9.74 6.37 0.87
N GLY A 39 8.52 6.29 1.35
CA GLY A 39 7.82 5.03 1.55
C GLY A 39 6.39 5.26 2.00
N LEU A 40 5.64 4.18 2.17
CA LEU A 40 4.31 4.23 2.73
C LEU A 40 3.96 3.02 3.57
N THR A 41 3.02 3.21 4.48
CA THR A 41 2.37 2.15 5.24
C THR A 41 0.92 1.99 4.83
N SER A 42 0.46 0.73 4.89
CA SER A 42 -0.96 0.38 4.84
C SER A 42 -1.30 -0.57 5.98
N ASN A 43 -2.58 -0.58 6.36
CA ASN A 43 -3.16 -1.49 7.33
C ASN A 43 -4.65 -1.70 6.96
N PRO A 44 -5.35 -2.70 7.55
CA PRO A 44 -6.75 -2.97 7.23
C PRO A 44 -7.68 -1.76 7.39
N SER A 45 -7.45 -0.90 8.38
CA SER A 45 -8.27 0.30 8.61
C SER A 45 -8.06 1.38 7.55
N ILE A 46 -6.85 1.51 6.98
CA ILE A 46 -6.57 2.40 5.85
C ILE A 46 -7.39 1.96 4.63
N PHE A 47 -7.38 0.66 4.30
CA PHE A 47 -8.17 0.16 3.16
C PHE A 47 -9.68 0.21 3.40
N GLU A 48 -10.14 -0.08 4.62
CA GLU A 48 -11.56 0.10 4.99
C GLU A 48 -12.01 1.52 4.69
N LYS A 49 -11.24 2.51 5.13
CA LYS A 49 -11.55 3.92 4.89
C LYS A 49 -11.51 4.24 3.40
N ALA A 50 -10.45 3.87 2.69
CA ALA A 50 -10.31 4.14 1.25
C ALA A 50 -11.47 3.58 0.44
N ILE A 51 -11.90 2.35 0.72
CA ILE A 51 -13.00 1.68 0.02
C ILE A 51 -14.36 2.26 0.40
N SER A 52 -14.57 2.61 1.67
CA SER A 52 -15.89 3.11 2.13
C SER A 52 -16.17 4.57 1.79
N THR A 53 -15.14 5.36 1.47
CA THR A 53 -15.28 6.80 1.20
C THR A 53 -15.12 7.19 -0.27
N SER A 54 -14.94 6.23 -1.18
CA SER A 54 -14.71 6.47 -2.61
C SER A 54 -15.36 5.39 -3.47
N ASP A 55 -15.87 5.79 -4.64
CA ASP A 55 -16.45 4.87 -5.62
C ASP A 55 -15.38 4.25 -6.54
N SER A 56 -14.11 4.61 -6.39
CA SER A 56 -13.02 4.20 -7.30
C SER A 56 -12.76 2.69 -7.31
N TYR A 57 -13.22 1.97 -6.28
CA TYR A 57 -13.09 0.52 -6.17
C TYR A 57 -14.30 -0.25 -6.71
N ASP A 58 -15.42 0.41 -7.00
CA ASP A 58 -16.69 -0.24 -7.35
C ASP A 58 -16.56 -1.20 -8.53
N GLU A 59 -15.90 -0.77 -9.61
CA GLU A 59 -15.75 -1.59 -10.80
C GLU A 59 -14.80 -2.77 -10.56
N ASP A 60 -13.72 -2.59 -9.81
CA ASP A 60 -12.81 -3.69 -9.44
C ASP A 60 -13.56 -4.74 -8.59
N ILE A 61 -14.34 -4.30 -7.61
CA ILE A 61 -15.17 -5.17 -6.76
C ILE A 61 -16.21 -5.93 -7.60
N LYS A 62 -16.92 -5.24 -8.51
CA LYS A 62 -17.91 -5.87 -9.40
C LYS A 62 -17.26 -6.92 -10.31
N ILE A 63 -16.09 -6.61 -10.87
CA ILE A 63 -15.35 -7.54 -11.73
C ILE A 63 -14.95 -8.79 -10.93
N LEU A 64 -14.33 -8.62 -9.76
CA LEU A 64 -13.92 -9.73 -8.90
C LEU A 64 -15.09 -10.63 -8.49
N ALA A 65 -16.21 -10.02 -8.07
CA ALA A 65 -17.41 -10.76 -7.70
C ALA A 65 -18.05 -11.50 -8.89
N LYS A 66 -17.96 -10.93 -10.10
CA LYS A 66 -18.50 -11.55 -11.32
C LYS A 66 -17.62 -12.69 -11.83
N THR A 67 -16.30 -12.54 -11.78
CA THR A 67 -15.35 -13.55 -12.28
C THR A 67 -15.17 -14.72 -11.31
N ASN A 68 -15.35 -14.49 -10.02
CA ASN A 68 -15.33 -15.53 -8.99
C ASN A 68 -16.56 -15.41 -8.08
N PRO A 69 -17.70 -16.06 -8.43
CA PRO A 69 -18.94 -15.96 -7.66
C PRO A 69 -18.86 -16.42 -6.20
N ASN A 70 -17.82 -17.20 -5.84
CA ASN A 70 -17.60 -17.69 -4.49
C ASN A 70 -16.50 -16.92 -3.75
N ILE A 71 -15.99 -15.83 -4.32
CA ILE A 71 -14.94 -15.03 -3.68
C ILE A 71 -15.44 -14.49 -2.35
N SER A 72 -14.65 -14.67 -1.30
CA SER A 72 -14.98 -14.10 0.01
C SER A 72 -14.73 -12.59 0.01
N LYS A 73 -15.43 -11.87 0.90
CA LYS A 73 -15.18 -10.44 1.12
C LYS A 73 -13.72 -10.15 1.49
N TYR A 74 -13.10 -11.07 2.22
CA TYR A 74 -11.70 -10.97 2.60
C TYR A 74 -10.77 -11.06 1.38
N GLN A 75 -11.02 -12.01 0.48
CA GLN A 75 -10.25 -12.13 -0.75
C GLN A 75 -10.42 -10.93 -1.68
N ILE A 76 -11.62 -10.33 -1.77
CA ILE A 76 -11.81 -9.08 -2.52
C ILE A 76 -10.91 -7.97 -1.94
N LEU A 77 -10.93 -7.79 -0.61
CA LEU A 77 -10.08 -6.80 0.06
C LEU A 77 -8.59 -7.07 -0.20
N GLU A 78 -8.17 -8.34 -0.11
CA GLU A 78 -6.79 -8.76 -0.34
C GLU A 78 -6.33 -8.46 -1.78
N GLU A 79 -7.12 -8.83 -2.79
CA GLU A 79 -6.83 -8.56 -4.21
C GLU A 79 -6.69 -7.05 -4.49
N ILE A 80 -7.60 -6.25 -3.93
CA ILE A 80 -7.54 -4.78 -4.04
C ILE A 80 -6.28 -4.24 -3.36
N SER A 81 -5.99 -4.70 -2.14
CA SER A 81 -4.85 -4.24 -1.36
C SER A 81 -3.52 -4.57 -2.06
N ILE A 82 -3.39 -5.79 -2.58
CA ILE A 82 -2.22 -6.23 -3.35
C ILE A 82 -2.05 -5.37 -4.59
N LYS A 83 -3.13 -5.10 -5.33
CA LYS A 83 -3.09 -4.28 -6.54
C LYS A 83 -2.60 -2.86 -6.24
N ASP A 84 -3.15 -2.21 -5.23
CA ASP A 84 -2.75 -0.85 -4.85
C ASP A 84 -1.30 -0.80 -4.36
N ILE A 85 -0.87 -1.78 -3.55
CA ILE A 85 0.50 -1.85 -3.04
C ILE A 85 1.51 -2.12 -4.16
N LYS A 86 1.18 -2.98 -5.15
CA LYS A 86 2.03 -3.18 -6.34
C LYS A 86 2.20 -1.89 -7.14
N ASN A 87 1.09 -1.18 -7.40
CA ASN A 87 1.15 0.09 -8.12
C ASN A 87 1.97 1.15 -7.37
N ALA A 88 1.84 1.20 -6.04
CA ALA A 88 2.65 2.11 -5.23
C ALA A 88 4.13 1.71 -5.19
N ALA A 89 4.43 0.41 -5.11
CA ALA A 89 5.80 -0.11 -5.16
C ALA A 89 6.48 0.24 -6.49
N ASP A 90 5.76 0.16 -7.61
CA ASP A 90 6.27 0.59 -8.92
C ASP A 90 6.63 2.09 -8.94
N LEU A 91 5.81 2.94 -8.30
CA LEU A 91 6.10 4.37 -8.17
C LEU A 91 7.29 4.66 -7.24
N LEU A 92 7.50 3.82 -6.23
CA LEU A 92 8.60 3.93 -5.25
C LEU A 92 9.90 3.27 -5.70
N LEU A 93 9.88 2.46 -6.77
CA LEU A 93 11.05 1.75 -7.28
C LEU A 93 12.27 2.66 -7.53
N PRO A 94 12.14 3.87 -8.12
CA PRO A 94 13.29 4.77 -8.26
C PRO A 94 13.89 5.20 -6.92
N THR A 95 13.07 5.39 -5.89
CA THR A 95 13.53 5.67 -4.52
C THR A 95 14.24 4.45 -3.92
N TYR A 96 13.73 3.25 -4.15
CA TYR A 96 14.36 2.01 -3.70
C TYR A 96 15.75 1.83 -4.29
N GLU A 97 15.91 2.06 -5.60
CA GLU A 97 17.19 1.97 -6.28
C GLU A 97 18.17 3.06 -5.83
N SER A 98 17.73 4.33 -5.84
CA SER A 98 18.60 5.47 -5.54
C SER A 98 19.03 5.54 -4.06
N SER A 99 18.22 4.99 -3.15
CA SER A 99 18.53 4.92 -1.73
C SER A 99 19.45 3.75 -1.35
N SER A 100 19.95 2.99 -2.33
CA SER A 100 20.64 1.71 -2.06
C SER A 100 19.79 0.76 -1.22
N LYS A 101 18.48 0.70 -1.52
CA LYS A 101 17.50 -0.19 -0.89
C LYS A 101 17.19 0.13 0.58
N LEU A 102 17.54 1.33 1.05
CA LEU A 102 17.21 1.77 2.41
C LEU A 102 15.78 2.32 2.52
N ASP A 103 15.24 2.82 1.41
CA ASP A 103 13.91 3.40 1.28
C ASP A 103 13.17 2.81 0.07
N GLY A 104 12.00 3.34 -0.28
CA GLY A 104 11.22 2.95 -1.46
C GLY A 104 10.28 1.79 -1.22
N TYR A 105 9.82 1.61 0.02
CA TYR A 105 8.95 0.49 0.41
C TYR A 105 7.49 0.90 0.50
N ALA A 106 6.59 0.00 0.10
CA ALA A 106 5.17 0.05 0.38
C ALA A 106 4.81 -1.15 1.25
N SER A 107 4.30 -0.92 2.47
CA SER A 107 3.98 -2.02 3.40
C SER A 107 2.58 -2.58 3.13
N ILE A 108 2.43 -3.88 3.29
CA ILE A 108 1.14 -4.58 3.36
C ILE A 108 1.11 -5.44 4.63
N GLU A 109 0.00 -5.39 5.36
CA GLU A 109 -0.15 -6.18 6.59
C GLU A 109 -0.82 -7.53 6.32
N VAL A 110 -0.38 -8.54 7.06
CA VAL A 110 -1.12 -9.80 7.21
C VAL A 110 -2.41 -9.57 8.01
N SER A 111 -3.31 -10.54 7.96
CA SER A 111 -4.54 -10.54 8.73
C SER A 111 -4.27 -10.44 10.24
N PRO A 112 -4.91 -9.50 10.97
CA PRO A 112 -4.74 -9.38 12.42
C PRO A 112 -5.24 -10.62 13.17
N TYR A 113 -6.12 -11.42 12.57
CA TYR A 113 -6.59 -12.70 13.13
C TYR A 113 -5.48 -13.76 13.21
N LEU A 114 -4.35 -13.55 12.53
CA LEU A 114 -3.22 -14.48 12.54
C LEU A 114 -2.11 -14.07 13.51
N ALA A 115 -2.26 -12.96 14.24
CA ALA A 115 -1.21 -12.39 15.10
C ALA A 115 -0.62 -13.38 16.12
N TYR A 116 -1.39 -14.37 16.57
CA TYR A 116 -0.96 -15.40 17.53
C TYR A 116 -0.70 -16.77 16.88
N ASN A 117 -0.60 -16.82 15.56
CA ASN A 117 -0.32 -18.04 14.80
C ASN A 117 0.84 -17.79 13.83
N SER A 118 2.06 -18.12 14.27
CA SER A 118 3.29 -17.88 13.49
C SER A 118 3.28 -18.58 12.14
N ASN A 119 2.84 -19.83 12.08
CA ASN A 119 2.84 -20.59 10.81
C ASN A 119 1.89 -19.96 9.80
N LYS A 120 0.66 -19.64 10.21
CA LYS A 120 -0.31 -18.97 9.32
C LYS A 120 0.11 -17.56 8.94
N THR A 121 0.78 -16.83 9.83
CA THR A 121 1.35 -15.51 9.52
C THR A 121 2.41 -15.62 8.43
N ILE A 122 3.31 -16.60 8.51
CA ILE A 122 4.33 -16.85 7.49
C ILE A 122 3.68 -17.25 6.16
N GLU A 123 2.73 -18.20 6.18
CA GLU A 123 2.00 -18.63 4.99
C GLU A 123 1.34 -17.44 4.27
N GLN A 124 0.69 -16.55 5.03
CA GLN A 124 0.08 -15.38 4.44
C GLN A 124 1.11 -14.36 3.95
N ALA A 125 2.18 -14.11 4.69
CA ALA A 125 3.22 -13.18 4.25
C ALA A 125 3.85 -13.63 2.91
N ILE A 126 4.03 -14.94 2.70
CA ILE A 126 4.50 -15.50 1.43
C ILE A 126 3.46 -15.30 0.32
N HIS A 127 2.17 -15.51 0.61
CA HIS A 127 1.08 -15.30 -0.35
C HIS A 127 0.94 -13.84 -0.80
N LEU A 128 1.24 -12.87 0.08
CA LEU A 128 1.17 -11.44 -0.19
C LEU A 128 2.41 -10.87 -0.92
N SER A 129 3.50 -11.63 -1.03
CA SER A 129 4.77 -11.21 -1.65
C SER A 129 4.74 -11.32 -3.18
#